data_AF-A0A2E2IHX1-F1
#
_entry.id   AF-A0A2E2IHX1-F1
#
_cell.length_a   1.000
_cell.length_b   1.000
_cell.length_c   1.000
_cell.angle_alpha   90.00
_cell.angle_beta   90.00
_cell.angle_gamma   90.00
#
_symmetry.space_group_name_H-M   'P 1'
#
loop_
_entity.id
_entity.type
_entity.pdbx_description
1 polymer ?
#
loop_
_entity_poly.entity_id
_entity_poly.type
_entity_poly.pdbx_seq_one_letter_code
_entity_poly.pdbx_strand_id
1 'polypeptide(L)'
;MKNIYTALLFGGMWLFPLSTYAESPGDTKVCEEWASKAGSYMLFRQMNTPIYEAMENAMGNVTRGLLLSAYQQPVAETNEGKQQAIDNFKNQTYGDCISQME
;
A
#
# COMPACT_ATOMS: atom_id res chain seq x y z
N MET A 1 -33.56 -61.33 -24.56
CA MET A 1 -33.78 -60.21 -23.59
C MET A 1 -32.59 -60.24 -22.64
N LYS A 2 -31.79 -59.20 -22.40
CA LYS A 2 -31.88 -57.76 -22.67
C LYS A 2 -30.43 -57.22 -22.54
N ASN A 3 -29.98 -56.43 -23.51
CA ASN A 3 -28.63 -55.84 -23.54
C ASN A 3 -28.50 -54.78 -22.44
N ILE A 4 -27.39 -54.82 -21.69
CA ILE A 4 -27.06 -53.80 -20.68
C ILE A 4 -26.36 -52.65 -21.40
N TYR A 5 -27.03 -51.50 -21.47
CA TYR A 5 -26.50 -50.28 -22.06
C TYR A 5 -25.77 -49.47 -20.99
N THR A 6 -24.45 -49.36 -21.11
CA THR A 6 -23.63 -48.41 -20.37
C THR A 6 -23.91 -47.01 -20.91
N ALA A 7 -24.70 -46.22 -20.20
CA ALA A 7 -24.89 -44.80 -20.50
C ALA A 7 -23.84 -43.99 -19.73
N LEU A 8 -22.84 -43.52 -20.48
CA LEU A 8 -21.71 -42.73 -20.04
C LEU A 8 -22.10 -41.25 -19.93
N LEU A 9 -21.61 -40.60 -18.88
CA LEU A 9 -21.84 -39.22 -18.46
C LEU A 9 -21.57 -38.18 -19.57
N PHE A 10 -22.55 -37.31 -19.82
CA PHE A 10 -22.40 -35.97 -20.41
C PHE A 10 -23.27 -35.06 -19.54
N GLY A 11 -22.84 -33.96 -18.94
CA GLY A 11 -21.82 -33.00 -19.30
C GLY A 11 -22.38 -31.67 -18.77
N GLY A 12 -22.16 -31.40 -17.48
CA GLY A 12 -22.64 -30.18 -16.83
C GLY A 12 -21.83 -28.98 -17.32
N MET A 13 -22.29 -28.33 -18.38
CA MET A 13 -21.72 -27.09 -18.88
C MET A 13 -22.13 -25.94 -17.94
N TRP A 14 -21.32 -25.68 -16.92
CA TRP A 14 -21.36 -24.44 -16.16
C TRP A 14 -20.34 -23.47 -16.75
N LEU A 15 -20.76 -22.75 -17.80
CA LEU A 15 -20.04 -21.56 -18.22
C LEU A 15 -20.57 -20.40 -17.38
N PHE A 16 -20.03 -20.25 -16.17
CA PHE A 16 -20.08 -18.95 -15.52
C PHE A 16 -19.13 -18.04 -16.29
N PRO A 17 -19.59 -16.90 -16.85
CA PRO A 17 -18.67 -15.86 -17.23
C PRO A 17 -18.05 -15.36 -15.93
N LEU A 18 -16.83 -15.81 -15.63
CA LEU A 18 -15.93 -15.02 -14.80
C LEU A 18 -15.64 -13.77 -15.62
N SER A 19 -16.53 -12.78 -15.53
CA SER A 19 -16.17 -11.41 -15.82
C SER A 19 -15.11 -11.04 -14.79
N THR A 20 -13.85 -11.36 -15.11
CA THR A 20 -12.70 -10.68 -14.54
C THR A 20 -12.90 -9.23 -14.91
N TYR A 21 -13.41 -8.45 -13.97
CA TYR A 21 -13.27 -7.00 -14.04
C TYR A 21 -11.76 -6.77 -14.03
N ALA A 22 -11.20 -6.41 -15.17
CA ALA A 22 -9.93 -5.71 -15.19
C ALA A 22 -10.21 -4.41 -14.45
N GLU A 23 -9.84 -4.40 -13.17
CA GLU A 23 -9.87 -3.22 -12.33
C GLU A 23 -9.16 -2.12 -13.12
N SER A 24 -9.88 -1.01 -13.36
CA SER A 24 -9.27 0.21 -13.91
C SER A 24 -7.98 0.45 -13.13
N PRO A 25 -6.86 0.86 -13.75
CA PRO A 25 -5.70 1.30 -12.98
C PRO A 25 -6.23 2.31 -11.98
N GLY A 26 -6.33 1.91 -10.71
CA GLY A 26 -6.79 2.77 -9.65
C GLY A 26 -5.88 3.98 -9.64
N ASP A 27 -6.35 5.12 -9.13
CA ASP A 27 -5.58 6.35 -9.09
C ASP A 27 -4.39 6.23 -8.12
N THR A 28 -3.40 5.38 -8.47
CA THR A 28 -2.20 5.04 -7.68
C THR A 28 -1.34 6.28 -7.42
N LYS A 29 -1.60 7.35 -8.17
CA LYS A 29 -1.07 8.68 -7.94
C LYS A 29 -1.30 9.15 -6.51
N VAL A 30 -2.45 8.86 -5.90
CA VAL A 30 -2.70 9.20 -4.49
C VAL A 30 -1.72 8.45 -3.57
N CYS A 31 -1.43 7.18 -3.86
CA CYS A 31 -0.42 6.41 -3.13
C CYS A 31 0.99 6.96 -3.34
N GLU A 32 1.34 7.40 -4.55
CA GLU A 32 2.62 8.07 -4.81
C GLU A 32 2.75 9.39 -4.02
N GLU A 33 1.69 10.19 -3.96
CA GLU A 33 1.65 11.44 -3.21
C GLU A 33 1.80 11.19 -1.70
N TRP A 34 1.12 10.18 -1.15
CA TRP A 34 1.23 9.81 0.26
C TRP A 34 2.61 9.25 0.60
N ALA A 35 3.15 8.38 -0.26
CA ALA A 35 4.51 7.86 -0.10
C ALA A 35 5.56 8.98 -0.14
N SER A 36 5.40 9.95 -1.05
CA SER A 36 6.28 11.12 -1.13
C SER A 36 6.25 11.94 0.18
N LYS A 37 5.05 12.27 0.68
CA LYS A 37 4.88 12.98 1.96
C LYS A 37 5.45 12.20 3.15
N ALA A 38 5.20 10.89 3.20
CA ALA A 38 5.75 10.01 4.22
C ALA A 38 7.29 10.05 4.23
N GLY A 39 7.92 10.03 3.06
CA GLY A 39 9.36 10.22 2.93
C GLY A 39 9.85 11.56 3.51
N SER A 40 9.16 12.67 3.23
CA SER A 40 9.49 13.98 3.82
C SER A 40 9.32 14.00 5.34
N TYR A 41 8.27 13.38 5.88
CA TYR A 41 8.08 13.31 7.32
C TYR A 41 9.10 12.42 8.02
N MET A 42 9.50 11.32 7.37
CA MET A 42 10.62 10.51 7.85
C MET A 42 11.92 11.30 7.82
N LEU A 43 12.17 12.11 6.78
CA LEU A 43 13.31 13.02 6.76
C LEU A 43 13.29 13.97 7.98
N PHE A 44 12.16 14.62 8.27
CA PHE A 44 12.06 15.48 9.46
C PHE A 44 12.41 14.73 10.74
N ARG A 45 11.89 13.51 10.90
CA ARG A 45 12.22 12.63 12.02
C ARG A 45 13.71 12.30 12.07
N GLN A 46 14.31 11.84 10.97
CA GLN A 46 15.73 11.47 10.90
C GLN A 46 16.69 12.66 11.13
N MET A 47 16.19 13.87 10.93
CA MET A 47 16.90 15.12 11.21
C MET A 47 16.66 15.66 12.63
N ASN A 48 15.96 14.92 13.50
CA ASN A 48 15.55 15.38 14.84
C ASN A 48 14.77 16.70 14.84
N THR A 49 14.04 16.99 13.75
CA THR A 49 13.14 18.14 13.70
C THR A 49 12.09 17.98 14.79
N PRO A 50 11.83 18.98 15.65
CA PRO A 50 10.77 18.89 16.65
C PRO A 50 9.41 18.64 16.01
N ILE A 51 8.59 17.77 16.62
CA ILE A 51 7.31 17.37 16.02
C ILE A 51 6.33 18.54 15.84
N TYR A 52 6.37 19.54 16.73
CA TYR A 52 5.50 20.72 16.64
C TYR A 52 5.82 21.56 15.40
N GLU A 53 7.09 21.66 15.00
CA GLU A 53 7.53 22.35 13.80
C GLU A 53 7.16 21.54 12.55
N ALA A 54 7.40 20.23 12.58
CA ALA A 54 7.04 19.36 11.46
C ALA A 54 5.52 19.30 11.21
N MET A 55 4.69 19.43 12.26
CA MET A 55 3.23 19.40 12.17
C MET A 55 2.66 20.51 11.27
N GLU A 56 3.37 21.64 11.13
CA GLU A 56 2.98 22.73 10.23
C GLU A 56 2.95 22.29 8.76
N ASN A 57 3.69 21.22 8.41
CA ASN A 57 3.77 20.64 7.07
C ASN A 57 2.74 19.51 6.84
N ALA A 58 1.89 19.20 7.83
CA ALA A 58 0.89 18.14 7.77
C ALA A 58 -0.54 18.71 7.76
N MET A 59 -1.06 18.95 6.55
CA MET A 59 -2.43 19.43 6.33
C MET A 59 -3.38 18.25 6.07
N GLY A 60 -4.36 18.08 6.96
CA GLY A 60 -5.37 17.02 6.89
C GLY A 60 -5.03 15.78 7.73
N ASN A 61 -6.03 14.92 7.94
CA ASN A 61 -5.90 13.79 8.88
C ASN A 61 -4.92 12.72 8.40
N VAL A 62 -4.92 12.40 7.10
CA VAL A 62 -4.03 11.36 6.54
C VAL A 62 -2.57 11.78 6.69
N THR A 63 -2.23 13.00 6.29
CA THR A 63 -0.85 13.50 6.33
C THR A 63 -0.35 13.67 7.77
N ARG A 64 -1.22 14.10 8.70
CA ARG A 64 -0.93 14.10 10.14
C ARG A 64 -0.69 12.69 10.68
N GLY A 65 -1.50 11.72 10.27
CA GLY A 65 -1.30 10.31 10.61
C GLY A 65 0.07 9.81 10.15
N LEU A 66 0.44 10.06 8.89
CA LEU A 66 1.76 9.71 8.35
C LEU A 66 2.91 10.36 9.13
N LEU A 67 2.77 11.64 9.49
CA LEU A 67 3.77 12.34 10.29
C LEU A 67 3.91 11.71 11.68
N LEU A 68 2.79 11.47 12.37
CA LEU A 68 2.82 10.82 13.68
C LEU A 68 3.43 9.41 13.62
N SER A 69 3.14 8.65 12.57
CA SER A 69 3.74 7.33 12.34
C SER A 69 5.24 7.43 12.06
N ALA A 70 5.69 8.43 11.31
CA ALA A 70 7.12 8.67 11.09
C ALA A 70 7.84 8.97 12.41
N TYR A 71 7.25 9.78 13.29
CA TYR A 71 7.84 10.15 14.59
C TYR A 71 7.89 9.02 15.62
N GLN A 72 7.18 7.91 15.39
CA GLN A 72 7.31 6.69 16.18
C GLN A 72 8.53 5.85 15.79
N GLN A 73 9.13 6.10 14.62
CA GLN A 73 10.31 5.37 14.17
C GLN A 73 11.59 5.86 14.86
N PRO A 74 12.61 5.00 15.03
CA PRO A 74 13.90 5.40 15.57
C PRO A 74 14.65 6.33 14.60
N VAL A 75 15.54 7.16 15.16
CA VAL A 75 16.50 7.93 14.37
C VAL A 75 17.75 7.10 14.18
N ALA A 76 18.20 6.98 12.93
CA ALA A 76 19.42 6.27 12.60
C ALA A 76 20.66 7.14 12.84
N GLU A 77 21.74 6.51 13.29
CA GLU A 77 23.01 7.19 13.60
C GLU A 77 23.80 7.57 12.35
N THR A 78 23.71 6.77 11.27
CA THR A 78 24.49 6.98 10.04
C THR A 78 23.64 7.63 8.95
N ASN A 79 24.27 8.37 8.05
CA ASN A 79 23.58 8.97 6.90
C ASN A 79 22.94 7.91 6.00
N GLU A 80 23.61 6.78 5.79
CA GLU A 80 23.07 5.64 5.05
C GLU A 80 21.83 5.06 5.74
N GLY A 81 21.89 4.86 7.07
CA GLY A 81 20.74 4.38 7.84
C GLY A 81 19.56 5.34 7.81
N LYS A 82 19.81 6.66 7.83
CA LYS A 82 18.76 7.67 7.70
C LYS A 82 18.08 7.60 6.34
N GLN A 83 18.87 7.51 5.27
CA GLN A 83 18.33 7.37 3.92
C GLN A 83 17.53 6.07 3.76
N GLN A 84 18.05 4.96 4.29
CA GLN A 84 17.34 3.69 4.29
C GLN A 84 16.02 3.75 5.06
N ALA A 85 15.98 4.43 6.22
CA ALA A 85 14.73 4.63 6.96
C ALA A 85 13.70 5.43 6.16
N ILE A 86 14.14 6.47 5.45
CA ILE A 86 13.29 7.28 4.56
C ILE A 86 12.72 6.42 3.42
N ASP A 87 13.58 5.68 2.73
CA ASP A 87 13.18 4.86 1.58
C ASP A 87 12.26 3.71 2.00
N ASN A 88 12.57 3.02 3.10
CA ASN A 88 11.73 1.96 3.64
C ASN A 88 10.35 2.49 4.04
N PHE A 89 10.29 3.62 4.75
CA PHE A 89 9.02 4.20 5.18
C PHE A 89 8.16 4.68 4.01
N LYS A 90 8.79 5.26 2.97
CA LYS A 90 8.14 5.62 1.71
C LYS A 90 7.56 4.39 1.01
N ASN A 91 8.37 3.34 0.84
CA ASN A 91 7.96 2.12 0.15
C ASN A 91 6.86 1.37 0.90
N GLN A 92 6.97 1.31 2.24
CA GLN A 92 5.92 0.73 3.08
C GLN A 92 4.62 1.52 2.92
N THR A 93 4.65 2.85 3.01
CA THR A 93 3.44 3.69 2.85
C THR A 93 2.79 3.47 1.48
N TYR A 94 3.59 3.34 0.42
CA TYR A 94 3.07 3.02 -0.91
C TYR A 94 2.39 1.65 -0.94
N GLY A 95 3.04 0.60 -0.44
CA GLY A 95 2.49 -0.76 -0.40
C GLY A 95 1.22 -0.87 0.46
N ASP A 96 1.21 -0.22 1.62
CA ASP A 96 0.05 -0.17 2.51
C ASP A 96 -1.13 0.58 1.87
N CYS A 97 -0.86 1.58 1.01
CA CYS A 97 -1.89 2.28 0.26
C CYS A 97 -2.47 1.42 -0.87
N ILE A 98 -1.60 0.80 -1.67
CA ILE A 98 -2.03 -0.10 -2.76
C ILE A 98 -2.87 -1.26 -2.22
N SER A 99 -2.45 -1.89 -1.13
CA SER A 99 -3.18 -3.03 -0.54
C SER A 99 -4.56 -2.67 0.05
N GLN A 100 -4.85 -1.38 0.26
CA GLN A 100 -6.18 -0.92 0.67
C GLN A 100 -7.09 -0.59 -0.53
N MET A 101 -6.53 -0.54 -1.74
CA MET A 101 -7.29 -0.32 -2.97
C MET A 101 -7.82 -1.63 -3.57
N GLU A 102 -7.17 -2.76 -3.26
CA GLU A 102 -7.57 -4.13 -3.63
C GLU A 102 -8.66 -4.70 -2.69
#